data_AF-A0ABD1SDR9-F1
#
_entry.id   AF-A0ABD1SDR9-F1
#
_cell.length_a   1.000
_cell.length_b   1.000
_cell.length_c   1.000
_cell.angle_alpha   90.00
_cell.angle_beta   90.00
_cell.angle_gamma   90.00
#
_symmetry.space_group_name_H-M   'P 1'
#
loop_
_entity.id
_entity.type
_entity.pdbx_description
1 polymer ?
#
loop_
_entity_poly.entity_id
_entity_poly.type
_entity_poly.pdbx_seq_one_letter_code
_entity_poly.pdbx_strand_id
1 'polypeptide(L)'
;MFLINFCTNVVQEDLWQQVFPVGTEWDQLDTVYQYNWNFSNLEDAFEEGGELYNQKVYLFGCTEPQLVSFQGQGKVTMIPVVVAVVSPFPPSDKIGIKSVQRETEEIVPMKQMKMDWVPYIPLGNRDSQVERLKSPIFIMRCTQRRAGLKHLKLERVKKFEYCLPYFYHPLQEDELEQSTVVQILYPIDPKPVFCEFDWELDELEEFTDKLIEEEELAADQKDAFKDFVKEKVREAKKANREAREARKKGVGRNEWRN
;
A
#
# COMPACT_ATOMS: atom_id res chain seq x y z
N MET A 1 15.49 50.21 18.00
CA MET A 1 15.19 48.95 18.71
C MET A 1 14.29 48.15 17.79
N PHE A 2 14.89 47.32 16.93
CA PHE A 2 14.14 46.52 15.96
C PHE A 2 13.69 45.24 16.64
N LEU A 3 12.37 45.06 16.73
CA LEU A 3 11.72 43.82 17.14
C LEU A 3 12.07 42.74 16.11
N ILE A 4 12.98 41.85 16.49
CA ILE A 4 13.15 40.57 15.82
C ILE A 4 11.92 39.75 16.19
N ASN A 5 10.98 39.62 15.24
CA ASN A 5 9.91 38.64 15.33
C ASN A 5 10.54 37.24 15.26
N PHE A 6 10.78 36.63 16.42
CA PHE A 6 10.91 35.18 16.52
C PHE A 6 9.52 34.56 16.34
N CYS A 7 9.03 34.52 15.11
CA CYS A 7 8.10 33.48 14.68
C CYS A 7 8.92 32.42 13.95
N THR A 8 9.82 31.75 14.67
CA THR A 8 10.34 30.47 14.22
C THR A 8 9.23 29.45 14.47
N ASN A 9 8.61 28.94 13.42
CA ASN A 9 7.70 27.81 13.51
C ASN A 9 8.50 26.56 13.96
N VAL A 10 8.72 26.40 15.26
CA VAL A 10 9.29 25.19 15.89
C VAL A 10 8.23 24.06 15.91
N VAL A 11 7.64 23.75 14.75
CA VAL A 11 6.38 22.98 14.66
C VAL A 11 6.64 21.54 14.20
N GLN A 12 7.83 21.21 13.66
CA GLN A 12 8.09 19.93 12.98
C GLN A 12 9.37 19.17 13.39
N GLU A 13 10.16 19.65 14.37
CA GLU A 13 11.44 19.01 14.75
C GLU A 13 11.32 17.51 15.11
N ASP A 14 10.18 17.07 15.65
CA ASP A 14 9.96 15.67 16.02
C ASP A 14 9.20 14.85 14.98
N LEU A 15 8.85 15.43 13.83
CA LEU A 15 8.06 14.78 12.80
C LEU A 15 8.68 13.45 12.39
N TRP A 16 9.97 13.43 12.06
CA TRP A 16 10.69 12.21 11.67
C TRP A 16 10.71 11.16 12.78
N GLN A 17 10.70 11.58 14.06
CA GLN A 17 10.68 10.68 15.22
C GLN A 17 9.29 10.05 15.44
N GLN A 18 8.23 10.76 15.06
CA GLN A 18 6.85 10.27 15.15
C GLN A 18 6.50 9.30 14.02
N VAL A 19 7.16 9.42 12.87
CA VAL A 19 6.92 8.55 11.72
C VAL A 19 7.52 7.17 11.99
N PHE A 20 6.73 6.11 11.79
CA PHE A 20 7.22 4.75 11.99
C PHE A 20 8.19 4.34 10.86
N PRO A 21 9.42 3.87 11.16
CA PRO A 21 10.38 3.43 10.16
C PRO A 21 10.03 2.02 9.68
N VAL A 22 9.20 1.95 8.64
CA VAL A 22 8.77 0.70 8.00
C VAL A 22 9.96 0.04 7.32
N GLY A 23 10.01 -1.30 7.36
CA GLY A 23 11.06 -2.05 6.69
C GLY A 23 12.41 -2.06 7.41
N THR A 24 12.50 -1.48 8.60
CA THR A 24 13.75 -1.43 9.39
C THR A 24 13.85 -2.65 10.30
N GLU A 25 15.02 -3.28 10.31
CA GLU A 25 15.33 -4.39 11.23
C GLU A 25 15.25 -3.94 12.70
N TRP A 26 14.60 -4.76 13.54
CA TRP A 26 14.27 -4.37 14.92
C TRP A 26 15.48 -4.18 15.82
N ASP A 27 16.52 -4.99 15.64
CA ASP A 27 17.79 -4.87 16.36
C ASP A 27 18.57 -3.61 15.93
N GLN A 28 18.28 -3.07 14.75
CA GLN A 28 18.89 -1.85 14.24
C GLN A 28 18.09 -0.58 14.55
N LEU A 29 16.81 -0.70 14.91
CA LEU A 29 15.92 0.43 15.16
C LEU A 29 16.44 1.39 16.24
N ASP A 30 17.02 0.87 17.33
CA ASP A 30 17.60 1.72 18.38
C ASP A 30 18.85 2.46 17.90
N THR A 31 19.57 1.93 16.89
CA THR A 31 20.76 2.59 16.33
C THR A 31 20.43 3.82 15.50
N VAL A 32 19.25 3.86 14.89
CA VAL A 32 18.75 5.01 14.15
C VAL A 32 18.67 6.24 15.05
N TYR A 33 18.19 6.08 16.29
CA TYR A 33 17.99 7.17 17.24
C TYR A 33 19.26 7.56 18.03
N GLN A 34 20.42 6.94 17.76
CA GLN A 34 21.68 7.28 18.42
C GLN A 34 22.30 8.57 17.90
N TYR A 35 21.90 9.02 16.70
CA TYR A 35 22.43 10.19 16.05
C TYR A 35 21.40 11.32 16.03
N ASN A 36 21.92 12.55 16.04
CA ASN A 36 21.10 13.74 15.85
C ASN A 36 21.00 14.06 14.35
N TRP A 37 20.07 13.40 13.67
CA TRP A 37 19.84 13.61 12.24
C TRP A 37 19.26 14.99 11.97
N ASN A 38 19.80 15.65 10.93
CA ASN A 38 19.28 16.93 10.47
C ASN A 38 18.22 16.68 9.39
N PHE A 39 16.99 17.11 9.65
CA PHE A 39 15.85 17.04 8.74
C PHE A 39 15.38 18.44 8.28
N SER A 40 16.25 19.45 8.30
CA SER A 40 15.91 20.82 7.88
C SER A 40 15.37 20.86 6.45
N ASN A 41 15.85 19.98 5.57
CA ASN A 41 15.32 19.84 4.21
C ASN A 41 13.83 19.47 4.17
N LEU A 42 13.35 18.69 5.15
CA LEU A 42 11.94 18.34 5.27
C LEU A 42 11.14 19.52 5.84
N GLU A 43 11.70 20.23 6.82
CA GLU A 43 11.10 21.43 7.42
C GLU A 43 10.93 22.53 6.36
N ASP A 44 12.01 22.85 5.64
CA ASP A 44 12.06 23.82 4.53
C ASP A 44 11.02 23.49 3.44
N ALA A 45 10.79 22.20 3.16
CA ALA A 45 9.80 21.78 2.18
C ALA A 45 8.36 22.13 2.59
N PHE A 46 8.06 22.22 3.90
CA PHE A 46 6.75 22.60 4.42
C PHE A 46 6.61 24.10 4.70
N GLU A 47 7.69 24.89 4.66
CA GLU A 47 7.64 26.34 4.83
C GLU A 47 7.08 27.07 3.60
N GLU A 48 6.73 28.35 3.74
CA GLU A 48 6.21 29.16 2.64
C GLU A 48 7.22 29.23 1.48
N GLY A 49 6.81 28.74 0.30
CA GLY A 49 7.68 28.62 -0.88
C GLY A 49 8.33 27.24 -1.06
N GLY A 50 8.20 26.34 -0.07
CA GLY A 50 8.63 24.94 -0.16
C GLY A 50 7.69 24.07 -1.01
N GLU A 51 8.20 22.93 -1.48
CA GLU A 51 7.48 22.03 -2.41
C GLU A 51 6.22 21.39 -1.81
N LEU A 52 6.17 21.23 -0.49
CA LEU A 52 5.07 20.62 0.25
C LEU A 52 4.16 21.67 0.92
N TYR A 53 4.41 22.96 0.71
CA TYR A 53 3.63 24.04 1.30
C TYR A 53 2.16 23.96 0.87
N ASN A 54 1.25 24.01 1.85
CA ASN A 54 -0.21 23.86 1.67
C ASN A 54 -0.66 22.58 0.94
N GLN A 55 0.20 21.58 0.80
CA GLN A 55 -0.16 20.28 0.24
C GLN A 55 -0.76 19.37 1.31
N LYS A 56 -1.64 18.47 0.87
CA LYS A 56 -2.08 17.35 1.70
C LYS A 56 -1.08 16.20 1.54
N VAL A 57 -0.37 15.88 2.62
CA VAL A 57 0.81 15.00 2.59
C VAL A 57 0.66 13.83 3.54
N TYR A 58 1.04 12.64 3.09
CA TYR A 58 1.12 11.43 3.89
C TYR A 58 2.58 11.00 3.98
N LEU A 59 3.06 10.82 5.21
CA LEU A 59 4.46 10.57 5.52
C LEU A 59 4.64 9.17 6.12
N PHE A 60 5.61 8.42 5.62
CA PHE A 60 6.08 7.20 6.27
C PHE A 60 7.62 7.19 6.28
N GLY A 61 8.20 6.50 7.25
CA GLY A 61 9.64 6.48 7.47
C GLY A 61 10.21 5.18 6.96
N CYS A 62 11.45 5.16 6.52
CA CYS A 62 12.20 3.94 6.29
C CYS A 62 13.67 4.18 6.67
N THR A 63 14.51 3.19 6.45
CA THR A 63 15.95 3.32 6.68
C THR A 63 16.73 2.79 5.50
N GLU A 64 17.80 3.48 5.15
CA GLU A 64 18.75 3.03 4.14
C GLU A 64 20.11 2.72 4.77
N PRO A 65 20.61 1.48 4.65
CA PRO A 65 21.95 1.14 5.13
C PRO A 65 23.01 1.80 4.26
N GLN A 66 23.91 2.55 4.89
CA GLN A 66 25.05 3.18 4.21
C GLN A 66 26.36 2.83 4.93
N LEU A 67 27.41 2.58 4.16
CA LEU A 67 28.76 2.40 4.68
C LEU A 67 29.41 3.78 4.84
N VAL A 68 29.55 4.25 6.08
CA VAL A 68 30.16 5.54 6.40
C VAL A 68 31.53 5.36 7.02
N SER A 69 32.46 6.27 6.73
CA SER A 69 33.77 6.32 7.39
C SER A 69 33.64 7.13 8.68
N PHE A 70 33.86 6.49 9.82
CA PHE A 70 33.88 7.14 11.13
C PHE A 70 35.19 6.81 11.83
N GLN A 71 35.96 7.85 12.18
CA GLN A 71 37.28 7.69 12.83
C GLN A 71 38.25 6.75 12.08
N GLY A 72 38.19 6.74 10.75
CA GLY A 72 39.04 5.89 9.91
C GLY A 72 38.60 4.42 9.84
N GLN A 73 37.47 4.06 10.44
CA GLN A 73 36.85 2.74 10.32
C GLN A 73 35.55 2.82 9.52
N GLY A 74 35.31 1.82 8.67
CA GLY A 74 34.03 1.67 7.97
C GLY A 74 32.96 1.16 8.93
N LYS A 75 31.87 1.90 9.08
CA LYS A 75 30.71 1.52 9.91
C LYS A 75 29.46 1.55 9.05
N VAL A 76 28.70 0.45 9.04
CA VAL A 76 27.36 0.44 8.44
C VAL A 76 26.42 1.17 9.39
N THR A 77 25.71 2.18 8.87
CA THR A 77 24.75 2.98 9.63
C THR A 77 23.43 3.03 8.87
N MET A 78 22.33 2.83 9.59
CA MET A 78 20.98 3.00 9.07
C MET A 78 20.61 4.48 9.07
N ILE A 79 20.59 5.08 7.89
CA ILE A 79 20.18 6.47 7.72
C ILE A 79 18.64 6.52 7.66
N PRO A 80 17.96 7.28 8.54
CA PRO A 80 16.52 7.43 8.46
C PRO A 80 16.13 8.26 7.24
N VAL A 81 15.09 7.81 6.56
CA VAL A 81 14.50 8.46 5.39
C VAL A 81 13.02 8.69 5.69
N VAL A 82 12.51 9.87 5.35
CA VAL A 82 11.07 10.18 5.41
C VAL A 82 10.58 10.33 3.98
N VAL A 83 9.59 9.54 3.61
CA VAL A 83 8.95 9.57 2.30
C VAL A 83 7.67 10.37 2.39
N ALA A 84 7.56 11.41 1.55
CA ALA A 84 6.39 12.26 1.44
C ALA A 84 5.55 11.92 0.21
N VAL A 85 4.27 11.62 0.44
CA VAL A 85 3.30 11.31 -0.60
C VAL A 85 2.25 12.41 -0.64
N VAL A 86 2.29 13.23 -1.70
CA VAL A 86 1.27 14.26 -1.94
C VAL A 86 0.05 13.58 -2.56
N SER A 87 -1.09 13.66 -1.87
CA SER A 87 -2.33 13.06 -2.37
C SER A 87 -3.57 13.75 -1.78
N PRO A 88 -4.63 13.97 -2.59
CA PRO A 88 -5.89 14.54 -2.06
C PRO A 88 -6.63 13.55 -1.14
N PHE A 89 -6.42 12.25 -1.30
CA PHE A 89 -7.03 11.16 -0.51
C PHE A 89 -5.98 10.30 0.18
N PRO A 90 -6.33 9.59 1.26
CA PRO A 90 -5.37 8.73 1.95
C PRO A 90 -4.85 7.62 1.02
N PRO A 91 -3.56 7.25 1.13
CA PRO A 91 -3.03 6.03 0.55
C PRO A 91 -3.82 4.80 1.06
N SER A 92 -3.53 3.62 0.50
CA SER A 92 -4.19 2.39 0.94
C SER A 92 -4.11 2.20 2.45
N ASP A 93 -5.15 1.58 3.01
CA ASP A 93 -5.19 1.04 4.36
C ASP A 93 -4.58 -0.37 4.43
N LYS A 94 -3.75 -0.76 3.45
CA LYS A 94 -3.07 -2.05 3.35
C LYS A 94 -1.55 -1.91 3.45
N ILE A 95 -0.92 -3.00 3.85
CA ILE A 95 0.52 -3.19 3.94
C ILE A 95 0.89 -4.35 3.02
N GLY A 96 1.88 -4.12 2.17
CA GLY A 96 2.55 -5.18 1.43
C GLY A 96 3.67 -5.75 2.29
N ILE A 97 3.77 -7.07 2.36
CA ILE A 97 4.87 -7.78 3.04
C ILE A 97 5.66 -8.50 1.96
N LYS A 98 6.84 -7.95 1.64
CA LYS A 98 7.70 -8.46 0.57
C LYS A 98 8.98 -9.04 1.17
N SER A 99 9.02 -10.36 1.34
CA SER A 99 10.24 -11.08 1.70
C SER A 99 11.02 -11.44 0.44
N VAL A 100 12.33 -11.21 0.42
CA VAL A 100 13.24 -11.60 -0.67
C VAL A 100 13.19 -13.13 -0.94
N GLN A 101 12.75 -13.91 0.04
CA GLN A 101 12.68 -15.38 -0.04
C GLN A 101 11.29 -15.90 -0.44
N ARG A 102 10.28 -15.03 -0.62
CA ARG A 102 8.93 -15.42 -1.01
C ARG A 102 8.64 -14.96 -2.43
N GLU A 103 8.08 -15.85 -3.24
CA GLU A 103 7.70 -15.61 -4.63
C GLU A 103 6.49 -14.66 -4.74
N THR A 104 5.61 -14.64 -3.73
CA THR A 104 4.39 -13.84 -3.72
C THR A 104 4.37 -12.79 -2.60
N GLU A 105 3.98 -11.57 -2.94
CA GLU A 105 3.69 -10.50 -1.99
C GLU A 105 2.45 -10.83 -1.15
N GLU A 106 2.55 -10.71 0.18
CA GLU A 106 1.41 -10.87 1.08
C GLU A 106 0.83 -9.47 1.39
N ILE A 107 -0.40 -9.20 0.95
CA ILE A 107 -1.09 -7.93 1.20
C ILE A 107 -2.06 -8.09 2.38
N VAL A 108 -1.87 -7.31 3.44
CA VAL A 108 -2.70 -7.37 4.67
C VAL A 108 -3.23 -5.99 5.06
N PRO A 109 -4.40 -5.90 5.72
CA PRO A 109 -4.88 -4.62 6.28
C PRO A 109 -3.93 -4.05 7.34
N MET A 110 -3.66 -2.74 7.30
CA MET A 110 -2.81 -2.00 8.26
C MET A 110 -3.21 -2.25 9.71
N LYS A 111 -4.52 -2.31 9.98
CA LYS A 111 -5.06 -2.58 11.32
C LYS A 111 -4.59 -3.92 11.89
N GLN A 112 -4.41 -4.94 11.05
CA GLN A 112 -3.85 -6.22 11.50
C GLN A 112 -2.43 -6.03 12.00
N MET A 113 -1.64 -5.15 11.38
CA MET A 113 -0.27 -4.79 11.75
C MET A 113 -0.20 -3.70 12.83
N LYS A 114 -1.32 -3.28 13.41
CA LYS A 114 -1.42 -2.19 14.40
C LYS A 114 -0.91 -0.85 13.85
N MET A 115 -1.01 -0.66 12.55
CA MET A 115 -0.64 0.55 11.82
C MET A 115 -1.88 1.31 11.38
N ASP A 116 -1.74 2.63 11.22
CA ASP A 116 -2.77 3.50 10.65
C ASP A 116 -2.17 4.81 10.13
N TRP A 117 -2.89 5.49 9.24
CA TRP A 117 -2.63 6.87 8.85
C TRP A 117 -3.30 7.80 9.86
N VAL A 118 -2.50 8.53 10.64
CA VAL A 118 -3.01 9.43 11.67
C VAL A 118 -2.60 10.88 11.39
N PRO A 119 -3.43 11.88 11.72
CA PRO A 119 -3.02 13.27 11.57
C PRO A 119 -1.77 13.54 12.43
N TYR A 120 -0.77 14.19 11.85
CA TYR A 120 0.37 14.69 12.61
C TYR A 120 -0.08 15.85 13.50
N ILE A 121 0.31 15.77 14.78
CA ILE A 121 0.05 16.81 15.77
C ILE A 121 1.41 17.36 16.22
N PRO A 122 1.73 18.60 15.81
CA PRO A 122 2.93 19.30 16.27
C PRO A 122 3.08 19.28 17.78
N LEU A 123 4.31 19.18 18.28
CA LEU A 123 4.61 19.18 19.71
C LEU A 123 3.89 20.28 20.49
N GLY A 124 3.94 21.53 20.00
CA GLY A 124 3.31 22.67 20.66
C GLY A 124 1.78 22.62 20.73
N ASN A 125 1.13 21.74 19.95
CA ASN A 125 -0.33 21.65 19.85
C ASN A 125 -0.93 20.41 20.53
N ARG A 126 -0.11 19.55 21.16
CA ARG A 126 -0.58 18.28 21.74
C ARG A 126 -1.52 18.43 22.93
N ASP A 127 -1.47 19.57 23.62
CA ASP A 127 -2.36 19.90 24.74
C ASP A 127 -3.68 20.54 24.29
N SER A 128 -3.82 20.87 23.00
CA SER A 128 -5.05 21.45 22.45
C SER A 128 -6.06 20.36 22.05
N GLN A 129 -7.36 20.68 22.06
CA GLN A 129 -8.41 19.74 21.66
C GLN A 129 -8.21 19.28 20.21
N VAL A 130 -7.71 18.05 20.06
CA VAL A 130 -7.27 17.41 18.81
C VAL A 130 -8.33 17.42 17.70
N GLU A 131 -9.62 17.41 18.07
CA GLU A 131 -10.75 17.41 17.12
C GLU A 131 -10.86 18.67 16.24
N ARG A 132 -10.21 19.78 16.61
CA ARG A 132 -10.31 21.06 15.88
C ARG A 132 -9.17 21.32 14.90
N LEU A 133 -8.13 20.49 14.90
CA LEU A 133 -6.97 20.66 14.02
C LEU A 133 -7.23 19.99 12.66
N LYS A 134 -7.55 20.80 11.64
CA LYS A 134 -7.48 20.35 10.24
C LYS A 134 -6.00 20.26 9.85
N SER A 135 -5.33 19.17 10.21
CA SER A 135 -3.95 18.93 9.82
C SER A 135 -3.91 18.46 8.35
N PRO A 136 -3.16 19.13 7.46
CA PRO A 136 -2.94 18.65 6.11
C PRO A 136 -1.86 17.54 6.05
N ILE A 137 -1.19 17.26 7.16
CA ILE A 137 -0.10 16.27 7.27
C ILE A 137 -0.59 15.05 8.04
N PHE A 138 -0.41 13.88 7.44
CA PHE A 138 -0.71 12.59 8.02
C PHE A 138 0.57 11.77 8.09
N ILE A 139 0.75 11.01 9.17
CA ILE A 139 1.90 10.14 9.37
C ILE A 139 1.43 8.70 9.52
N MET A 140 2.19 7.75 8.99
CA MET A 140 1.97 6.35 9.31
C MET A 140 2.53 6.06 10.70
N ARG A 141 1.65 5.61 11.59
CA ARG A 141 2.00 5.31 12.98
C ARG A 141 1.74 3.84 13.29
N CYS A 142 2.66 3.23 14.02
CA CYS A 142 2.46 1.92 14.61
C CYS A 142 2.13 2.07 16.10
N THR A 143 0.97 1.57 16.53
CA THR A 143 0.53 1.57 17.93
C THR A 143 1.13 0.44 18.76
N GLN A 144 1.79 -0.52 18.10
CA GLN A 144 2.51 -1.59 18.77
C GLN A 144 3.73 -1.01 19.50
N ARG A 145 3.73 -1.08 20.83
CA ARG A 145 4.85 -0.61 21.66
C ARG A 145 6.10 -1.44 21.38
N ARG A 146 7.26 -0.79 21.27
CA ARG A 146 8.58 -1.42 21.07
C ARG A 146 8.84 -2.58 22.04
N ALA A 147 8.53 -2.39 23.32
CA ALA A 147 8.67 -3.46 24.34
C ALA A 147 7.77 -4.67 24.08
N GLY A 148 6.57 -4.47 23.52
CA GLY A 148 5.63 -5.55 23.21
C GLY A 148 6.00 -6.37 21.97
N LEU A 149 6.91 -5.88 21.12
CA LEU A 149 7.38 -6.61 19.93
C LEU A 149 8.42 -7.69 20.27
N LYS A 150 9.21 -7.49 21.33
CA LYS A 150 10.22 -8.47 21.81
C LYS A 150 9.60 -9.82 22.22
N HIS A 151 8.30 -9.84 22.51
CA HIS A 151 7.56 -11.03 22.92
C HIS A 151 6.75 -11.66 21.77
N LEU A 152 6.81 -11.10 20.55
CA LEU A 152 6.13 -11.69 19.40
C LEU A 152 6.94 -12.87 18.84
N LYS A 153 6.23 -13.80 18.20
CA LYS A 153 6.85 -14.89 17.44
C LYS A 153 7.73 -14.32 16.33
N LEU A 154 8.87 -14.96 16.06
CA LEU A 154 9.84 -14.53 15.04
C LEU A 154 9.19 -14.23 13.68
N GLU A 155 8.28 -15.11 13.22
CA GLU A 155 7.54 -14.91 11.98
C GLU A 155 6.76 -13.58 11.95
N ARG A 156 6.19 -13.19 13.09
CA ARG A 156 5.44 -11.95 13.21
C ARG A 156 6.36 -10.73 13.23
N VAL A 157 7.53 -10.85 13.86
CA VAL A 157 8.57 -9.81 13.85
C VAL A 157 9.06 -9.56 12.43
N LYS A 158 9.34 -10.62 11.66
CA LYS A 158 9.73 -10.53 10.24
C LYS A 158 8.71 -9.79 9.38
N LYS A 159 7.41 -9.91 9.66
CA LYS A 159 6.40 -9.13 8.94
C LYS A 159 6.55 -7.62 9.13
N PHE A 160 7.08 -7.16 10.27
CA PHE A 160 7.37 -5.74 10.49
C PHE A 160 8.66 -5.30 9.77
N GLU A 161 9.64 -6.18 9.65
CA GLU A 161 10.90 -5.91 8.92
C GLU A 161 10.72 -5.86 7.41
N TYR A 162 9.70 -6.54 6.87
CA TYR A 162 9.43 -6.59 5.42
C TYR A 162 8.17 -5.83 5.01
N CYS A 163 7.55 -5.08 5.93
CA CYS A 163 6.36 -4.32 5.59
C CYS A 163 6.72 -3.01 4.89
N LEU A 164 5.94 -2.70 3.85
CA LEU A 164 5.91 -1.40 3.20
C LEU A 164 4.45 -0.97 3.04
N PRO A 165 4.14 0.34 3.08
CA PRO A 165 2.80 0.80 2.74
C PRO A 165 2.46 0.35 1.31
N TYR A 166 1.31 -0.30 1.15
CA TYR A 166 0.86 -0.75 -0.16
C TYR A 166 0.28 0.47 -0.89
N PHE A 167 0.96 0.95 -1.93
CA PHE A 167 0.40 2.01 -2.77
C PHE A 167 -0.29 1.37 -3.96
N TYR A 168 -1.59 1.56 -4.07
CA TYR A 168 -2.30 1.40 -5.33
C TYR A 168 -2.90 2.75 -5.67
N HIS A 169 -2.82 3.15 -6.93
CA HIS A 169 -3.47 4.38 -7.36
C HIS A 169 -4.91 4.02 -7.74
N PRO A 170 -5.94 4.42 -6.97
CA PRO A 170 -7.32 3.93 -7.16
C PRO A 170 -7.93 4.28 -8.52
N LEU A 171 -7.29 5.22 -9.24
CA LEU A 171 -7.69 5.69 -10.57
C LEU A 171 -6.80 5.13 -11.69
N GLN A 172 -5.66 4.50 -11.37
CA GLN A 172 -4.87 3.78 -12.37
C GLN A 172 -5.57 2.45 -12.53
N GLU A 173 -5.91 2.17 -13.77
CA GLU A 173 -6.19 0.81 -14.17
C GLU A 173 -4.90 0.03 -13.98
N ASP A 174 -4.75 -0.66 -12.86
CA ASP A 174 -3.89 -1.83 -12.87
C ASP A 174 -4.54 -2.77 -13.88
N GLU A 175 -3.92 -2.90 -15.07
CA GLU A 175 -4.25 -3.94 -16.06
C GLU A 175 -4.30 -5.33 -15.39
N LEU A 176 -3.57 -5.49 -14.28
CA LEU A 176 -3.42 -6.69 -13.47
C LEU A 176 -4.62 -7.03 -12.56
N GLU A 177 -5.55 -6.11 -12.27
CA GLU A 177 -6.65 -6.39 -11.31
C GLU A 177 -7.92 -6.93 -11.96
N GLN A 178 -8.04 -6.92 -13.29
CA GLN A 178 -9.23 -7.47 -13.96
C GLN A 178 -8.98 -8.94 -14.23
N SER A 179 -9.59 -9.81 -13.43
CA SER A 179 -9.60 -11.25 -13.73
C SER A 179 -10.14 -11.46 -15.14
N THR A 180 -9.27 -11.95 -16.02
CA THR A 180 -9.56 -12.41 -17.39
C THR A 180 -10.03 -13.86 -17.41
N VAL A 181 -9.91 -14.53 -16.26
CA VAL A 181 -10.36 -15.89 -16.03
C VAL A 181 -11.83 -15.90 -15.65
N VAL A 182 -12.63 -16.67 -16.40
CA VAL A 182 -13.97 -17.11 -16.00
C VAL A 182 -13.92 -18.56 -15.53
N GLN A 183 -14.58 -18.82 -14.40
CA GLN A 183 -14.89 -20.18 -13.98
C GLN A 183 -16.14 -20.65 -14.73
N ILE A 184 -16.00 -21.71 -15.52
CA ILE A 184 -17.04 -22.31 -16.33
C ILE A 184 -17.53 -23.56 -15.62
N LEU A 185 -18.83 -23.61 -15.35
CA LEU A 185 -19.54 -24.81 -14.92
C LEU A 185 -20.60 -25.11 -15.97
N TYR A 186 -20.27 -26.01 -16.91
CA TYR A 186 -21.13 -26.38 -18.01
C TYR A 186 -21.99 -27.60 -17.64
N PRO A 187 -23.33 -27.48 -17.63
CA PRO A 187 -24.21 -28.53 -17.13
C PRO A 187 -24.47 -29.58 -18.21
N ILE A 188 -23.68 -30.66 -18.21
CA ILE A 188 -23.88 -31.84 -19.06
C ILE A 188 -24.06 -33.10 -18.20
N ASP A 189 -24.92 -34.02 -18.65
CA ASP A 189 -25.20 -35.32 -18.01
C ASP A 189 -24.25 -36.38 -18.61
N PRO A 190 -23.60 -37.26 -17.82
CA PRO A 190 -23.77 -37.47 -16.37
C PRO A 190 -22.86 -36.65 -15.45
N LYS A 191 -21.86 -35.96 -15.99
CA LYS A 191 -20.88 -35.19 -15.20
C LYS A 191 -20.70 -33.80 -15.82
N PRO A 192 -20.98 -32.70 -15.08
CA PRO A 192 -20.76 -31.36 -15.59
C PRO A 192 -19.26 -31.08 -15.78
N VAL A 193 -18.95 -30.27 -16.80
CA VAL A 193 -17.57 -29.83 -17.07
C VAL A 193 -17.28 -28.61 -16.20
N PHE A 194 -16.22 -28.71 -15.40
CA PHE A 194 -15.71 -27.60 -14.60
C PHE A 194 -14.32 -27.24 -15.11
N CYS A 195 -14.15 -26.01 -15.59
CA CYS A 195 -12.87 -25.53 -16.12
C CYS A 195 -12.73 -24.02 -15.94
N GLU A 196 -11.51 -23.52 -16.07
CA GLU A 196 -11.19 -22.10 -16.06
C GLU A 196 -10.80 -21.69 -17.48
N PHE A 197 -11.37 -20.59 -17.97
CA PHE A 197 -11.08 -20.06 -19.30
C PHE A 197 -10.63 -18.62 -19.18
N ASP A 198 -9.43 -18.31 -19.65
CA ASP A 198 -8.88 -16.97 -19.70
C ASP A 198 -9.12 -16.35 -21.09
N TRP A 199 -9.98 -15.35 -21.20
CA TRP A 199 -10.31 -14.78 -22.52
C TRP A 199 -9.19 -13.93 -23.15
N GLU A 200 -8.09 -13.67 -22.45
CA GLU A 200 -6.90 -12.99 -22.99
C GLU A 200 -5.79 -13.97 -23.34
N LEU A 201 -5.63 -15.04 -22.56
CA LEU A 201 -4.56 -16.03 -22.74
C LEU A 201 -5.00 -17.25 -23.54
N ASP A 202 -6.26 -17.65 -23.46
CA ASP A 202 -6.78 -18.85 -24.11
C ASP A 202 -7.50 -18.53 -25.44
N GLU A 203 -7.16 -19.30 -26.47
CA GLU A 203 -7.93 -19.32 -27.71
C GLU A 203 -9.10 -20.30 -27.56
N LEU A 204 -10.34 -19.80 -27.72
CA LEU A 204 -11.56 -20.57 -27.48
C LEU A 204 -11.64 -21.87 -28.32
N GLU A 205 -11.12 -21.85 -29.55
CA GLU A 205 -11.11 -23.04 -30.41
C GLU A 205 -10.18 -24.11 -29.84
N GLU A 206 -8.91 -23.75 -29.62
CA GLU A 206 -7.89 -24.66 -29.08
C GLU A 206 -8.25 -25.18 -27.69
N PHE A 207 -8.82 -24.32 -26.84
CA PHE A 207 -9.29 -24.69 -25.51
C PHE A 207 -10.39 -25.75 -25.58
N THR A 208 -11.37 -25.57 -26.47
CA THR A 208 -12.48 -26.52 -26.61
C THR A 208 -12.01 -27.83 -27.23
N ASP A 209 -11.08 -27.78 -28.20
CA ASP A 209 -10.52 -28.97 -28.82
C ASP A 209 -9.74 -29.82 -27.82
N LYS A 210 -8.94 -29.21 -26.93
CA LYS A 210 -8.26 -29.92 -25.84
C LYS A 210 -9.24 -30.64 -24.91
N LEU A 211 -10.35 -30.00 -24.53
CA LEU A 211 -11.38 -30.65 -23.70
C LEU A 211 -12.03 -31.86 -24.38
N ILE A 212 -12.13 -31.85 -25.72
CA ILE A 212 -12.64 -32.99 -26.49
C ILE A 212 -11.59 -34.10 -26.59
N GLU A 213 -10.32 -33.75 -26.81
CA GLU A 213 -9.20 -34.70 -26.82
C GLU A 213 -9.02 -35.41 -25.47
N GLU A 214 -9.27 -34.70 -24.37
CA GLU A 214 -9.23 -35.22 -23.00
C GLU A 214 -10.50 -36.00 -22.59
N GLU A 215 -11.47 -36.17 -23.50
CA GLU A 215 -12.76 -36.82 -23.26
C GLU A 215 -13.62 -36.18 -22.16
N GLU A 216 -13.33 -34.94 -21.73
CA GLU A 216 -14.13 -34.18 -20.76
C GLU A 216 -15.34 -33.50 -21.44
N LEU A 217 -15.28 -33.21 -22.74
CA LEU A 217 -16.38 -32.66 -23.53
C LEU A 217 -16.68 -33.53 -24.76
N ALA A 218 -17.95 -33.86 -24.98
CA ALA A 218 -18.36 -34.59 -26.17
C ALA A 218 -18.33 -33.70 -27.43
N ALA A 219 -17.85 -34.23 -28.55
CA ALA A 219 -17.65 -33.46 -29.78
C ALA A 219 -18.95 -32.84 -30.36
N ASP A 220 -20.10 -33.47 -30.11
CA ASP A 220 -21.42 -32.96 -30.50
C ASP A 220 -21.87 -31.74 -29.68
N GLN A 221 -21.26 -31.52 -28.51
CA GLN A 221 -21.54 -30.38 -27.61
C GLN A 221 -20.58 -29.21 -27.84
N LYS A 222 -19.62 -29.33 -28.76
CA LYS A 222 -18.57 -28.32 -29.03
C LYS A 222 -19.16 -26.92 -29.24
N ASP A 223 -20.11 -26.77 -30.14
CA ASP A 223 -20.69 -25.47 -30.47
C ASP A 223 -21.50 -24.89 -29.30
N ALA A 224 -22.29 -25.73 -28.62
CA ALA A 224 -23.09 -25.33 -27.47
C ALA A 224 -22.21 -24.89 -26.29
N PHE A 225 -21.10 -25.58 -26.04
CA PHE A 225 -20.12 -25.22 -25.03
C PHE A 225 -19.45 -23.88 -25.36
N LYS A 226 -19.01 -23.69 -26.60
CA LYS A 226 -18.37 -22.42 -27.04
C LYS A 226 -19.31 -21.23 -26.86
N ASP A 227 -20.58 -21.39 -27.16
CA ASP A 227 -21.56 -20.31 -26.97
C ASP A 227 -21.82 -20.02 -25.48
N PHE A 228 -21.82 -21.06 -24.63
CA PHE A 228 -21.89 -20.91 -23.18
C PHE A 228 -20.67 -20.15 -22.61
N VAL A 229 -19.45 -20.49 -23.05
CA VAL A 229 -18.23 -19.80 -22.64
C VAL A 229 -18.28 -18.33 -23.05
N LYS A 230 -18.69 -18.02 -24.29
CA LYS A 230 -18.87 -16.63 -24.75
C LYS A 230 -19.87 -15.85 -23.91
N GLU A 231 -20.97 -16.48 -23.48
CA GLU A 231 -21.96 -15.85 -22.60
C GLU A 231 -21.35 -15.53 -21.24
N LYS A 232 -20.64 -16.48 -20.62
CA LYS A 232 -19.96 -16.29 -19.33
C LYS A 232 -18.90 -15.19 -19.39
N VAL A 233 -18.12 -15.14 -20.46
CA VAL A 233 -17.14 -14.06 -20.71
C VAL A 233 -17.83 -12.70 -20.83
N ARG A 234 -18.99 -12.61 -21.49
CA ARG A 234 -19.77 -11.36 -21.58
C ARG A 234 -20.31 -10.92 -20.23
N GLU A 235 -20.81 -11.84 -19.42
CA GLU A 235 -21.27 -11.56 -18.05
C GLU A 235 -20.11 -11.01 -17.19
N ALA A 236 -18.95 -11.67 -17.23
CA ALA A 236 -17.76 -11.24 -16.49
C ALA A 236 -17.27 -9.87 -16.95
N LYS A 237 -17.17 -9.62 -18.26
CA LYS A 237 -16.81 -8.29 -18.80
C LYS A 237 -17.79 -7.20 -18.37
N LYS A 238 -19.10 -7.50 -18.32
CA LYS A 238 -20.12 -6.56 -17.84
C LYS A 238 -19.95 -6.29 -16.34
N ALA A 239 -19.75 -7.31 -15.53
CA ALA A 239 -19.52 -7.17 -14.09
C ALA A 239 -18.26 -6.35 -13.80
N ASN A 240 -17.16 -6.59 -14.53
CA ASN A 240 -15.92 -5.81 -14.45
C ASN A 240 -16.18 -4.33 -14.76
N ARG A 241 -16.96 -4.02 -15.80
CA ARG A 241 -17.35 -2.64 -16.15
C ARG A 241 -18.21 -1.98 -15.07
N GLU A 242 -19.21 -2.68 -14.54
CA GLU A 242 -20.09 -2.15 -13.49
C GLU A 242 -19.32 -1.89 -12.18
N ALA A 243 -18.42 -2.80 -11.80
CA ALA A 243 -17.52 -2.62 -10.67
C ALA A 243 -16.61 -1.39 -10.86
N ARG A 244 -16.09 -1.18 -12.08
CA ARG A 244 -15.29 0.00 -12.45
C ARG A 244 -16.08 1.29 -12.32
N GLU A 245 -17.32 1.33 -12.82
CA GLU A 245 -18.19 2.51 -12.68
C GLU A 245 -18.56 2.80 -11.22
N ALA A 246 -18.80 1.76 -10.41
CA ALA A 246 -19.08 1.91 -8.99
C ALA A 246 -17.86 2.48 -8.23
N ARG A 247 -16.65 2.00 -8.53
CA ARG A 247 -15.39 2.55 -7.98
C ARG A 247 -15.23 4.04 -8.34
N LYS A 248 -15.39 4.41 -9.62
CA LYS A 248 -15.31 5.82 -10.07
C LYS A 248 -16.34 6.72 -9.35
N LYS A 249 -17.59 6.26 -9.23
CA LYS A 249 -18.65 7.01 -8.52
C LYS A 249 -18.39 7.12 -7.02
N GLY A 250 -17.81 6.10 -6.39
CA GLY A 250 -17.43 6.12 -4.97
C GLY A 250 -16.34 7.15 -4.66
N VAL A 251 -15.33 7.25 -5.53
CA VAL A 251 -14.26 8.25 -5.41
C VAL A 251 -14.80 9.67 -5.61
N GLY A 252 -15.60 9.89 -6.67
CA GLY A 252 -16.20 11.21 -6.92
C GLY A 252 -17.20 11.68 -5.85
N ARG A 253 -17.83 10.77 -5.10
CA ARG A 253 -18.72 11.14 -3.97
C ARG A 253 -17.97 11.64 -2.74
N ASN A 254 -16.72 11.20 -2.56
CA ASN A 254 -15.88 11.65 -1.46
C ASN A 254 -15.26 13.04 -1.71
N GLU A 255 -15.26 13.53 -2.96
CA GLU A 255 -14.84 14.89 -3.32
C GLU A 255 -15.84 15.99 -2.87
N TRP A 256 -17.10 15.64 -2.60
CA TRP A 256 -18.15 16.62 -2.24
C TRP A 256 -18.59 16.58 -0.78
N ARG A 257 -17.91 15.78 0.05
CA ARG A 257 -18.33 15.55 1.45
C ARG A 257 -17.34 16.00 2.53
N ASN A 258 -16.26 16.69 2.19
CA ASN A 258 -15.31 17.28 3.16
C ASN A 258 -15.00 18.74 2.86
#